data_AF-A0A921ZNI4-F1
#
_entry.id   AF-A0A921ZNI4-F1
#
_cell.length_a   1.000
_cell.length_b   1.000
_cell.length_c   1.000
_cell.angle_alpha   90.00
_cell.angle_beta   90.00
_cell.angle_gamma   90.00
#
_symmetry.space_group_name_H-M   'P 1'
#
loop_
_entity.id
_entity.type
_entity.pdbx_description
1 polymer ?
#
loop_
_entity_poly.entity_id
_entity_poly.type
_entity_poly.pdbx_seq_one_letter_code
_entity_poly.pdbx_strand_id
1 'polypeptide(L)'
;MYRLISSLVRRNLPIHPKRIQTSSSRCESQSVQLGNPFCLEPIEYQSHTLKRHDNCKRQRLYEFGLYVAACLPKYVQKVQMQHTDELEILVAPDGIYQVLSFMRNHQHACFGHCSCVTAIDVPSREFRFEVVYNLLSLRFGERTRVKTYTDELTPLHSAYSLWHVCNWWEREVYDMFGVVFTHHPDLRRILTDYGFTGNPLRKDFPLTGYTELRYDDELKKIVYEPVEYSQEMRSFQLESPWNYYKNFHEGYNCPKPPQTQK
;
A
#
# COMPACT_ATOMS: atom_id res chain seq x y z
N MET A 1 -60.34 -17.96 55.17
CA MET A 1 -60.33 -16.92 54.13
C MET A 1 -59.08 -17.09 53.27
N TYR A 2 -59.16 -17.97 52.28
CA TYR A 2 -58.16 -18.09 51.21
C TYR A 2 -58.60 -17.20 50.05
N ARG A 3 -57.80 -16.21 49.66
CA ARG A 3 -57.87 -15.55 48.33
C ARG A 3 -56.63 -14.67 48.08
N LEU A 4 -55.89 -15.06 47.04
CA LEU A 4 -55.36 -14.19 45.97
C LEU A 4 -54.35 -13.09 46.36
N ILE A 5 -53.06 -13.38 46.17
CA ILE A 5 -52.12 -12.41 45.56
C ILE A 5 -51.27 -13.16 44.54
N SER A 6 -51.88 -13.44 43.39
CA SER A 6 -51.17 -13.74 42.15
C SER A 6 -50.95 -12.44 41.40
N SER A 7 -49.84 -11.76 41.64
CA SER A 7 -49.38 -10.67 40.78
C SER A 7 -47.86 -10.61 40.78
N LEU A 8 -47.25 -11.66 40.21
CA LEU A 8 -45.90 -11.57 39.65
C LEU A 8 -45.93 -10.53 38.54
N VAL A 9 -45.47 -9.33 38.88
CA VAL A 9 -45.19 -8.25 37.94
C VAL A 9 -44.14 -8.76 36.96
N ARG A 10 -44.57 -9.33 35.82
CA ARG A 10 -43.75 -9.40 34.62
C ARG A 10 -43.56 -7.95 34.17
N ARG A 11 -42.47 -7.33 34.59
CA ARG A 11 -41.96 -6.13 33.94
C ARG A 11 -41.63 -6.54 32.50
N ASN A 12 -42.56 -6.29 31.59
CA ASN A 12 -42.29 -6.29 30.16
C ASN A 12 -41.29 -5.16 29.91
N LEU A 13 -39.99 -5.50 29.93
CA LEU A 13 -38.97 -4.64 29.37
C LEU A 13 -39.30 -4.52 27.87
N PRO A 14 -39.50 -3.30 27.33
CA PRO A 14 -39.57 -3.16 25.89
C PRO A 14 -38.19 -3.52 25.35
N ILE A 15 -38.09 -4.71 24.76
CA ILE A 15 -36.96 -5.04 23.89
C ILE A 15 -37.16 -4.15 22.67
N HIS A 16 -36.67 -2.91 22.75
CA HIS A 16 -36.44 -2.13 21.55
C HIS A 16 -35.52 -3.00 20.68
N PRO A 17 -35.92 -3.37 19.46
CA PRO A 17 -34.93 -3.92 18.56
C PRO A 17 -33.87 -2.83 18.47
N LYS A 18 -32.65 -3.14 18.90
CA LYS A 18 -31.50 -2.35 18.49
C LYS A 18 -31.48 -2.47 16.98
N ARG A 19 -32.15 -1.53 16.31
CA ARG A 19 -31.94 -1.25 14.90
C ARG A 19 -30.50 -0.83 14.86
N ILE A 20 -29.61 -1.81 14.65
CA ILE A 20 -28.25 -1.56 14.24
C ILE A 20 -28.45 -0.62 13.07
N GLN A 21 -28.05 0.64 13.24
CA GLN A 21 -27.99 1.56 12.14
C GLN A 21 -26.87 1.06 11.24
N THR A 22 -27.16 0.05 10.45
CA THR A 22 -26.49 -0.13 9.17
C THR A 22 -26.98 1.04 8.32
N SER A 23 -26.42 2.23 8.57
CA SER A 23 -26.36 3.27 7.57
C SER A 23 -25.30 2.88 6.54
N SER A 24 -25.37 1.65 6.01
CA SER A 24 -25.09 1.51 4.60
C SER A 24 -26.26 2.22 3.95
N SER A 25 -26.03 3.46 3.51
CA SER A 25 -26.78 3.97 2.38
C SER A 25 -26.75 2.85 1.34
N ARG A 26 -27.86 2.13 1.18
CA ARG A 26 -28.12 1.44 -0.07
C ARG A 26 -27.99 2.57 -1.08
N CYS A 27 -26.85 2.62 -1.78
CA CYS A 27 -26.84 3.24 -3.09
C CYS A 27 -27.94 2.47 -3.82
N GLU A 28 -29.11 3.09 -3.92
CA GLU A 28 -30.03 2.74 -4.98
C GLU A 28 -29.18 2.70 -6.24
N SER A 29 -29.34 1.61 -6.99
CA SER A 29 -28.70 1.40 -8.28
C SER A 29 -29.07 2.55 -9.20
N GLN A 30 -28.39 3.68 -9.05
CA GLN A 30 -28.31 4.70 -10.06
C GLN A 30 -27.68 3.98 -11.23
N SER A 31 -28.47 3.84 -12.29
CA SER A 31 -28.02 3.30 -13.57
C SER A 31 -26.70 3.96 -13.91
N VAL A 32 -25.62 3.20 -13.79
CA VAL A 32 -24.29 3.62 -14.23
C VAL A 32 -24.47 3.95 -15.70
N GLN A 33 -24.43 5.25 -16.05
CA GLN A 33 -24.57 5.68 -17.42
C GLN A 33 -23.36 5.14 -18.19
N LEU A 34 -23.57 4.04 -18.92
CA LEU A 34 -22.60 3.44 -19.82
C LEU A 34 -22.17 4.51 -20.82
N GLY A 35 -20.93 5.01 -20.69
CA GLY A 35 -20.36 6.04 -21.57
C GLY A 35 -19.71 7.25 -20.88
N ASN A 36 -19.83 7.41 -19.55
CA ASN A 36 -19.06 8.45 -18.85
C ASN A 36 -17.61 8.01 -18.61
N PRO A 37 -16.58 8.75 -19.09
CA PRO A 37 -15.17 8.39 -18.87
C PRO A 37 -14.76 8.48 -17.39
N PHE A 38 -15.59 9.09 -16.55
CA PHE A 38 -15.40 9.21 -15.10
C PHE A 38 -16.04 8.05 -14.31
N CYS A 39 -16.76 7.15 -14.97
CA CYS A 39 -17.40 6.00 -14.34
C CYS A 39 -16.64 4.72 -14.66
N LEU A 40 -16.34 3.94 -13.62
CA LEU A 40 -15.75 2.61 -13.78
C LEU A 40 -16.82 1.60 -14.17
N GLU A 41 -16.45 0.66 -15.04
CA GLU A 41 -17.29 -0.49 -15.34
C GLU A 41 -17.48 -1.34 -14.07
N PRO A 42 -18.73 -1.74 -13.74
CA PRO A 42 -18.99 -2.56 -12.57
C PRO A 42 -18.40 -3.96 -12.77
N ILE A 43 -17.72 -4.46 -11.74
CA ILE A 43 -17.17 -5.81 -11.73
C ILE A 43 -18.18 -6.70 -11.02
N GLU A 44 -18.86 -7.56 -11.78
CA GLU A 44 -19.85 -8.49 -11.24
C GLU A 44 -19.52 -9.93 -11.64
N TYR A 45 -19.47 -10.80 -10.63
CA TYR A 45 -19.24 -12.23 -10.80
C TYR A 45 -20.45 -13.01 -10.30
N GLN A 46 -20.90 -13.98 -11.08
CA GLN A 46 -22.04 -14.84 -10.72
C GLN A 46 -21.66 -16.02 -9.80
N SER A 47 -20.37 -16.30 -9.61
CA SER A 47 -19.91 -17.48 -8.85
C SER A 47 -19.78 -17.23 -7.35
N HIS A 48 -19.85 -18.32 -6.56
CA HIS A 48 -19.73 -18.27 -5.10
C HIS A 48 -18.28 -18.22 -4.58
N THR A 49 -17.33 -18.69 -5.39
CA THR A 49 -15.91 -18.77 -5.01
C THR A 49 -15.16 -17.46 -5.25
N LEU A 50 -15.66 -16.61 -6.16
CA LEU A 50 -15.03 -15.34 -6.47
C LEU A 50 -15.37 -14.28 -5.42
N LYS A 51 -14.39 -13.41 -5.15
CA LYS A 51 -14.57 -12.25 -4.28
C LYS A 51 -15.64 -11.34 -4.88
N ARG A 52 -16.61 -10.93 -4.06
CA ARG A 52 -17.58 -9.90 -4.45
C ARG A 52 -16.97 -8.52 -4.25
N HIS A 53 -17.15 -7.65 -5.24
CA HIS A 53 -16.69 -6.27 -5.20
C HIS A 53 -17.83 -5.33 -4.79
N ASP A 54 -17.45 -4.25 -4.10
CA ASP A 54 -18.37 -3.13 -3.83
C ASP A 54 -18.15 -2.05 -4.89
N ASN A 55 -18.95 -2.12 -5.96
CA ASN A 55 -18.86 -1.20 -7.10
C ASN A 55 -19.15 0.25 -6.70
N CYS A 56 -20.02 0.48 -5.71
CA CYS A 56 -20.35 1.82 -5.24
C CYS A 56 -19.17 2.46 -4.51
N LYS A 57 -18.51 1.68 -3.64
CA LYS A 57 -17.28 2.12 -2.98
C LYS A 57 -16.17 2.38 -3.99
N ARG A 58 -15.98 1.48 -4.95
CA ARG A 58 -14.97 1.59 -6.01
C ARG A 58 -15.14 2.88 -6.82
N GLN A 59 -16.37 3.18 -7.23
CA GLN A 59 -16.70 4.41 -7.95
C GLN A 59 -16.39 5.65 -7.12
N ARG A 60 -16.80 5.69 -5.85
CA ARG A 60 -16.51 6.82 -4.93
C ARG A 60 -15.00 7.06 -4.76
N LEU A 61 -14.22 6.00 -4.61
CA LEU A 61 -12.76 6.10 -4.50
C LEU A 61 -12.14 6.62 -5.80
N TYR A 62 -12.63 6.18 -6.95
CA TYR A 62 -12.17 6.66 -8.24
C TYR A 62 -12.48 8.14 -8.46
N GLU A 63 -13.70 8.57 -8.15
CA GLU A 63 -14.11 9.98 -8.18
C GLU A 63 -13.24 10.84 -7.25
N PHE A 64 -12.94 10.34 -6.05
CA PHE A 64 -12.02 11.00 -5.14
C PHE A 64 -10.60 11.10 -5.73
N GLY A 65 -10.09 10.04 -6.35
CA GLY A 65 -8.79 10.08 -7.03
C GLY A 65 -8.75 11.10 -8.17
N LEU A 66 -9.79 11.16 -9.00
CA LEU A 66 -9.95 12.17 -10.05
C LEU A 66 -10.02 13.58 -9.48
N TYR A 67 -10.70 13.75 -8.36
CA TYR A 67 -10.76 15.02 -7.64
C TYR A 67 -9.37 15.46 -7.16
N VAL A 68 -8.57 14.55 -6.58
CA VAL A 68 -7.18 14.84 -6.17
C VAL A 68 -6.33 15.23 -7.38
N ALA A 69 -6.48 14.52 -8.51
CA ALA A 69 -5.78 14.82 -9.75
C ALA A 69 -6.16 16.21 -10.31
N ALA A 70 -7.43 16.61 -10.21
CA ALA A 70 -7.90 17.93 -10.62
C ALA A 70 -7.37 19.06 -9.70
N CYS A 71 -7.23 18.80 -8.40
CA CYS A 71 -6.67 19.78 -7.46
C CYS A 71 -5.16 19.96 -7.62
N LEU A 72 -4.42 18.89 -7.92
CA LEU A 72 -2.95 18.90 -8.00
C LEU A 72 -2.43 18.31 -9.33
N PRO A 73 -2.79 18.90 -10.48
CA PRO A 73 -2.44 18.35 -11.79
C PRO A 73 -0.94 18.40 -12.08
N LYS A 74 -0.18 19.25 -11.38
CA LYS A 74 1.27 19.37 -11.52
C LYS A 74 2.01 18.11 -11.06
N TYR A 75 1.50 17.42 -10.04
CA TYR A 75 2.23 16.37 -9.32
C TYR A 75 1.63 14.99 -9.51
N VAL A 76 0.30 14.90 -9.66
CA VAL A 76 -0.40 13.63 -9.87
C VAL A 76 -0.25 13.21 -11.32
N GLN A 77 0.42 12.09 -11.54
CA GLN A 77 0.67 11.56 -12.89
C GLN A 77 -0.46 10.63 -13.34
N LYS A 78 -0.86 9.72 -12.44
CA LYS A 78 -1.86 8.70 -12.76
C LYS A 78 -2.63 8.30 -11.51
N VAL A 79 -3.93 8.13 -11.68
CA VAL A 79 -4.82 7.54 -10.69
C VAL A 79 -5.22 6.17 -11.18
N GLN A 80 -5.08 5.16 -10.34
CA GLN A 80 -5.44 3.78 -10.69
C GLN A 80 -6.23 3.11 -9.58
N MET A 81 -7.26 2.36 -9.97
CA MET A 81 -8.03 1.51 -9.06
C MET A 81 -7.60 0.07 -9.23
N GLN A 82 -6.97 -0.49 -8.20
CA GLN A 82 -6.57 -1.89 -8.21
C GLN A 82 -7.77 -2.82 -8.19
N HIS A 83 -7.60 -4.04 -8.68
CA HIS A 83 -8.68 -5.03 -8.67
C HIS A 83 -9.18 -5.31 -7.24
N THR A 84 -8.32 -5.16 -6.21
CA THR A 84 -8.65 -5.34 -4.79
C THR A 84 -9.51 -4.22 -4.16
N ASP A 85 -10.06 -3.30 -4.95
CA ASP A 85 -10.83 -2.11 -4.53
C ASP A 85 -10.03 -1.08 -3.74
N GLU A 86 -8.77 -0.90 -4.13
CA GLU A 86 -7.84 0.02 -3.49
C GLU A 86 -7.40 1.11 -4.47
N LEU A 87 -7.45 2.36 -3.99
CA LEU A 87 -7.03 3.52 -4.75
C LEU A 87 -5.52 3.71 -4.64
N GLU A 88 -4.87 3.88 -5.79
CA GLU A 88 -3.46 4.26 -5.86
C GLU A 88 -3.29 5.54 -6.68
N ILE A 89 -2.49 6.45 -6.16
CA ILE A 89 -2.16 7.73 -6.77
C ILE A 89 -0.65 7.73 -7.02
N LEU A 90 -0.25 7.79 -8.29
CA LEU A 90 1.14 7.90 -8.70
C LEU A 90 1.52 9.37 -8.77
N VAL A 91 2.59 9.73 -8.07
CA VAL A 91 3.02 11.11 -7.85
C VAL A 91 4.47 11.28 -8.28
N ALA A 92 4.79 12.44 -8.83
CA ALA A 92 6.18 12.82 -9.13
C ALA A 92 6.97 13.09 -7.83
N PRO A 93 8.26 12.72 -7.75
CA PRO A 93 9.06 12.84 -6.53
C PRO A 93 9.15 14.27 -5.98
N ASP A 94 9.27 15.28 -6.86
CA ASP A 94 9.34 16.71 -6.49
C ASP A 94 8.09 17.21 -5.72
N GLY A 95 6.95 16.54 -5.93
CA GLY A 95 5.63 16.92 -5.44
C GLY A 95 5.13 16.15 -4.23
N ILE A 96 5.93 15.23 -3.70
CA ILE A 96 5.44 14.25 -2.73
C ILE A 96 4.90 14.92 -1.46
N TYR A 97 5.62 15.90 -0.93
CA TYR A 97 5.22 16.59 0.30
C TYR A 97 3.93 17.38 0.11
N GLN A 98 3.76 18.05 -1.04
CA GLN A 98 2.56 18.83 -1.35
C GLN A 98 1.33 17.92 -1.45
N VAL A 99 1.46 16.78 -2.13
CA VAL A 99 0.36 15.81 -2.24
C VAL A 99 0.05 15.18 -0.87
N LEU A 100 1.05 14.78 -0.09
CA LEU A 100 0.82 14.23 1.25
C LEU A 100 0.21 15.26 2.21
N SER A 101 0.64 16.51 2.13
CA SER A 101 0.08 17.62 2.92
C SER A 101 -1.39 17.86 2.57
N PHE A 102 -1.73 17.84 1.28
CA PHE A 102 -3.11 17.89 0.82
C PHE A 102 -3.92 16.70 1.35
N MET A 103 -3.40 15.48 1.23
CA MET A 103 -4.08 14.28 1.71
C MET A 103 -4.37 14.36 3.23
N ARG A 104 -3.43 14.88 4.02
CA ARG A 104 -3.63 15.03 5.46
C ARG A 104 -4.66 16.12 5.80
N ASN A 105 -4.52 17.30 5.22
CA ASN A 105 -5.20 18.52 5.69
C ASN A 105 -6.53 18.80 4.97
N HIS A 106 -6.73 18.26 3.77
CA HIS A 106 -7.91 18.58 2.98
C HIS A 106 -9.20 17.98 3.59
N GLN A 107 -10.29 18.76 3.60
CA GLN A 107 -11.55 18.38 4.25
C GLN A 107 -12.18 17.10 3.68
N HIS A 108 -12.00 16.84 2.38
CA HIS A 108 -12.50 15.64 1.73
C HIS A 108 -11.52 14.46 1.75
N ALA A 109 -10.27 14.66 2.22
CA ALA A 109 -9.25 13.62 2.28
C ALA A 109 -9.01 13.15 3.73
N CYS A 110 -8.75 14.09 4.65
CA CYS A 110 -8.60 13.87 6.10
C CYS A 110 -7.79 12.61 6.47
N PHE A 111 -6.68 12.34 5.77
CA PHE A 111 -5.80 11.21 6.05
C PHE A 111 -4.96 11.48 7.30
N GLY A 112 -5.59 11.35 8.47
CA GLY A 112 -4.97 11.61 9.76
C GLY A 112 -3.90 10.57 10.14
N HIS A 113 -3.94 9.38 9.55
CA HIS A 113 -3.06 8.28 9.92
C HIS A 113 -2.27 7.75 8.71
N CYS A 114 -0.94 7.73 8.83
CA CYS A 114 -0.05 7.00 7.94
C CYS A 114 0.20 5.62 8.55
N SER A 115 -0.26 4.57 7.86
CA SER A 115 -0.16 3.19 8.34
C SER A 115 1.24 2.63 8.16
N CYS A 116 1.85 2.84 6.99
CA CYS A 116 3.24 2.49 6.74
C CYS A 116 3.82 3.25 5.56
N VAL A 117 5.14 3.41 5.57
CA VAL A 117 5.94 3.83 4.42
C VAL A 117 6.84 2.65 4.06
N THR A 118 6.75 2.19 2.82
CA THR A 118 7.50 1.03 2.34
C THR A 118 8.19 1.39 1.04
N ALA A 119 9.33 0.79 0.75
CA ALA A 119 9.97 0.92 -0.55
C ALA A 119 10.04 -0.44 -1.25
N ILE A 120 10.01 -0.38 -2.58
CA ILE A 120 10.17 -1.52 -3.47
C ILE A 120 11.35 -1.21 -4.38
N ASP A 121 12.24 -2.18 -4.55
CA ASP A 121 13.38 -2.06 -5.44
C ASP A 121 13.15 -2.92 -6.69
N VAL A 122 13.18 -2.27 -7.85
CA VAL A 122 12.99 -2.86 -9.18
C VAL A 122 14.18 -2.44 -10.06
N PRO A 123 15.26 -3.26 -10.13
CA PRO A 123 16.50 -2.89 -10.79
C PRO A 123 16.38 -2.74 -12.32
N SER A 124 15.28 -3.20 -12.92
CA SER A 124 15.04 -3.05 -14.36
C SER A 124 14.57 -1.65 -14.78
N ARG A 125 14.22 -0.78 -13.82
CA ARG A 125 13.75 0.58 -14.09
C ARG A 125 14.91 1.57 -13.91
N GLU A 126 14.87 2.69 -14.65
CA GLU A 126 15.80 3.81 -14.45
C GLU A 126 15.69 4.34 -13.00
N PHE A 127 14.47 4.70 -12.60
CA PHE A 127 14.13 4.97 -11.21
C PHE A 127 13.88 3.65 -10.47
N ARG A 128 14.94 3.07 -9.90
CA ARG A 128 14.92 1.73 -9.28
C ARG A 128 14.00 1.61 -8.08
N PHE A 129 13.84 2.68 -7.28
CA PHE A 129 13.07 2.64 -6.05
C PHE A 129 11.65 3.17 -6.26
N GLU A 130 10.68 2.47 -5.73
CA GLU A 130 9.29 2.91 -5.62
C GLU A 130 8.91 3.02 -4.14
N VAL A 131 8.75 4.24 -3.65
CA VAL A 131 8.35 4.53 -2.27
C VAL A 131 6.82 4.66 -2.21
N VAL A 132 6.21 3.95 -1.27
CA VAL A 132 4.76 3.82 -1.13
C VAL A 132 4.34 4.28 0.27
N TYR A 133 3.44 5.25 0.32
CA TYR A 133 2.78 5.72 1.53
C TYR A 133 1.37 5.13 1.60
N ASN A 134 1.14 4.29 2.60
CA ASN A 134 -0.19 3.74 2.88
C ASN A 134 -0.91 4.64 3.89
N LEU A 135 -2.01 5.25 3.48
CA LEU A 135 -2.76 6.24 4.25
C LEU A 135 -4.14 5.72 4.62
N LEU A 136 -4.61 6.11 5.81
CA LEU A 136 -5.93 5.81 6.34
C LEU A 136 -6.64 7.10 6.78
N SER A 137 -7.84 7.31 6.25
CA SER A 137 -8.74 8.37 6.68
C SER A 137 -9.72 7.81 7.70
N LEU A 138 -9.59 8.22 8.97
CA LEU A 138 -10.49 7.76 10.04
C LEU A 138 -11.89 8.35 9.90
N ARG A 139 -12.01 9.55 9.31
CA ARG A 139 -13.30 10.23 9.11
C ARG A 139 -14.17 9.50 8.09
N PHE A 140 -13.58 9.05 7.00
CA PHE A 140 -14.29 8.38 5.91
C PHE A 140 -14.19 6.85 5.98
N GLY A 141 -13.27 6.31 6.81
CA GLY A 141 -13.01 4.87 6.90
C GLY A 141 -12.33 4.31 5.66
N GLU A 142 -11.63 5.15 4.88
CA GLU A 142 -11.06 4.79 3.59
C GLU A 142 -9.54 4.73 3.60
N ARG A 143 -8.99 3.86 2.75
CA ARG A 143 -7.54 3.67 2.57
C ARG A 143 -7.13 4.09 1.17
N THR A 144 -5.93 4.63 1.06
CA THR A 144 -5.35 5.03 -0.23
C THR A 144 -3.85 4.83 -0.18
N ARG A 145 -3.24 4.49 -1.33
CA ARG A 145 -1.80 4.44 -1.50
C ARG A 145 -1.33 5.58 -2.36
N VAL A 146 -0.30 6.27 -1.89
CA VAL A 146 0.41 7.28 -2.68
C VAL A 146 1.77 6.68 -3.01
N LYS A 147 2.12 6.57 -4.29
CA LYS A 147 3.39 6.00 -4.73
C LYS A 147 4.22 7.04 -5.46
N THR A 148 5.51 7.02 -5.20
CA THR A 148 6.53 7.83 -5.88
C THR A 148 7.67 6.94 -6.30
N TYR A 149 8.46 7.41 -7.25
CA TYR A 149 9.67 6.73 -7.69
C TYR A 149 10.90 7.60 -7.41
N THR A 150 12.05 6.96 -7.24
CA THR A 150 13.34 7.62 -6.99
C THR A 150 14.54 6.81 -7.45
N ASP A 151 15.64 7.53 -7.63
CA ASP A 151 16.97 6.97 -7.85
C ASP A 151 17.71 6.79 -6.53
N GLU A 152 18.98 6.40 -6.60
CA GLU A 152 19.86 6.28 -5.45
C GLU A 152 20.33 7.63 -4.89
N LEU A 153 20.42 8.62 -5.76
CA LEU A 153 21.02 9.92 -5.43
C LEU A 153 19.98 11.00 -5.18
N THR A 154 18.78 10.86 -5.76
CA THR A 154 17.72 11.88 -5.69
C THR A 154 17.04 11.81 -4.33
N PRO A 155 17.15 12.85 -3.48
CA PRO A 155 16.58 12.80 -2.16
C PRO A 155 15.09 13.14 -2.21
N LEU A 156 14.28 12.46 -1.40
CA LEU A 156 12.85 12.76 -1.23
C LEU A 156 12.61 13.78 -0.12
N HIS A 157 11.48 14.46 -0.14
CA HIS A 157 11.05 15.27 0.98
C HIS A 157 10.40 14.40 2.06
N SER A 158 10.92 14.46 3.30
CA SER A 158 10.36 13.74 4.45
C SER A 158 8.90 14.13 4.73
N ALA A 159 8.09 13.14 5.08
CA ALA A 159 6.72 13.31 5.56
C ALA A 159 6.64 13.39 7.09
N TYR A 160 7.77 13.43 7.82
CA TYR A 160 7.81 13.52 9.28
C TYR A 160 7.00 14.68 9.86
N SER A 161 7.06 15.86 9.21
CA SER A 161 6.28 17.03 9.61
C SER A 161 4.77 16.81 9.51
N LEU A 162 4.33 15.85 8.68
CA LEU A 162 2.94 15.46 8.52
C LEU A 162 2.60 14.34 9.50
N TRP A 163 3.32 13.23 9.51
CA TRP A 163 3.07 12.17 10.48
C TRP A 163 4.35 11.86 11.23
N HIS A 164 4.35 12.08 12.55
CA HIS A 164 5.51 11.79 13.39
C HIS A 164 5.94 10.31 13.33
N VAL A 165 5.00 9.41 13.01
CA VAL A 165 5.26 7.97 12.81
C VAL A 165 6.22 7.74 11.63
N CYS A 166 6.24 8.62 10.62
CA CYS A 166 7.16 8.51 9.48
C CYS A 166 8.64 8.61 9.89
N ASN A 167 8.97 9.06 11.11
CA ASN A 167 10.35 9.08 11.61
C ASN A 167 10.99 7.68 11.52
N TRP A 168 10.29 6.64 11.97
CA TRP A 168 10.86 5.29 11.94
C TRP A 168 10.77 4.66 10.56
N TRP A 169 9.65 4.86 9.85
CA TRP A 169 9.50 4.27 8.51
C TRP A 169 10.49 4.83 7.50
N GLU A 170 10.77 6.14 7.52
CA GLU A 170 11.74 6.76 6.62
C GLU A 170 13.18 6.35 6.97
N ARG A 171 13.48 6.15 8.27
CA ARG A 171 14.76 5.57 8.70
C ARG A 171 14.93 4.12 8.29
N GLU A 172 13.87 3.32 8.34
CA GLU A 172 13.88 1.94 7.85
C GLU A 172 14.12 1.90 6.34
N VAL A 173 13.43 2.74 5.57
CA VAL A 173 13.62 2.84 4.12
C VAL A 173 15.05 3.30 3.78
N TYR A 174 15.59 4.25 4.55
CA TYR A 174 16.98 4.68 4.42
C TYR A 174 17.98 3.55 4.72
N ASP A 175 17.78 2.80 5.80
CA ASP A 175 18.69 1.72 6.23
C ASP A 175 18.63 0.51 5.28
N MET A 176 17.43 0.15 4.81
CA MET A 176 17.20 -1.05 4.01
C MET A 176 17.44 -0.86 2.51
N PHE A 177 17.17 0.34 1.98
CA PHE A 177 17.26 0.64 0.55
C PHE A 177 18.27 1.74 0.21
N GLY A 178 18.63 2.59 1.16
CA GLY A 178 19.53 3.73 0.95
C GLY A 178 18.86 4.97 0.36
N VAL A 179 17.52 5.07 0.39
CA VAL A 179 16.82 6.28 -0.08
C VAL A 179 17.00 7.40 0.93
N VAL A 180 17.49 8.55 0.48
CA VAL A 180 17.77 9.71 1.35
C VAL A 180 16.54 10.61 1.44
N PHE A 181 16.20 11.03 2.67
CA PHE A 181 15.12 11.98 2.93
C PHE A 181 15.66 13.34 3.40
N THR A 182 15.30 14.42 2.70
CA THR A 182 15.49 15.81 3.12
C THR A 182 14.49 16.21 4.19
N HIS A 183 14.87 17.15 5.06
CA HIS A 183 14.05 17.68 6.16
C HIS A 183 13.64 16.64 7.23
N HIS A 184 14.31 15.50 7.29
CA HIS A 184 14.18 14.53 8.38
C HIS A 184 14.97 14.99 9.62
N PRO A 185 14.44 14.85 10.86
CA PRO A 185 15.11 15.34 12.07
C PRO A 185 16.40 14.56 12.42
N ASP A 186 16.41 13.24 12.25
CA ASP A 186 17.54 12.36 12.59
C ASP A 186 17.57 11.15 11.64
N LEU A 187 18.22 11.28 10.49
CA LEU A 187 18.33 10.19 9.52
C LEU A 187 19.56 9.33 9.82
N ARG A 188 19.37 8.30 10.65
CA ARG A 188 20.37 7.28 10.96
C ARG A 188 19.77 5.88 10.84
N ARG A 189 20.63 4.87 10.71
CA ARG A 189 20.25 3.45 10.65
C ARG A 189 19.49 3.02 11.90
N ILE A 190 18.67 1.97 11.78
CA ILE A 190 17.80 1.51 12.89
C ILE A 190 17.75 -0.01 13.03
N LEU A 191 17.83 -0.77 11.93
CA LEU A 191 17.77 -2.22 11.94
C LEU A 191 19.16 -2.84 11.79
N THR A 192 20.03 -2.27 10.96
CA THR A 192 21.38 -2.81 10.74
C THR A 192 22.33 -2.49 11.89
N ASP A 193 23.38 -3.31 12.00
CA ASP A 193 24.44 -3.13 13.00
C ASP A 193 25.29 -1.88 12.70
N TYR A 194 25.98 -1.37 13.71
CA TYR A 194 26.70 -0.09 13.66
C TYR A 194 27.76 -0.03 12.56
N GLY A 195 28.52 -1.12 12.35
CA GLY A 195 29.56 -1.22 11.33
C GLY A 195 29.09 -1.79 9.99
N PHE A 196 27.79 -2.04 9.83
CA PHE A 196 27.25 -2.72 8.66
C PHE A 196 27.49 -1.89 7.39
N THR A 197 27.78 -2.53 6.26
CA THR A 197 27.97 -1.84 4.98
C THR A 197 27.03 -2.44 3.93
N GLY A 198 26.36 -1.55 3.18
CA GLY A 198 25.32 -1.94 2.25
C GLY A 198 23.90 -1.79 2.81
N ASN A 199 22.93 -2.17 1.99
CA ASN A 199 21.49 -1.99 2.21
C ASN A 199 20.79 -3.34 1.93
N PRO A 200 20.33 -4.08 2.95
CA PRO A 200 19.96 -5.49 2.80
C PRO A 200 18.80 -5.80 1.85
N LEU A 201 17.82 -4.90 1.72
CA LEU A 201 16.62 -5.15 0.91
C LEU A 201 16.76 -4.74 -0.56
N ARG A 202 17.93 -4.22 -0.94
CA ARG A 202 18.29 -4.05 -2.35
C ARG A 202 18.39 -5.42 -3.02
N LYS A 203 17.84 -5.56 -4.23
CA LYS A 203 17.75 -6.86 -4.93
C LYS A 203 19.10 -7.39 -5.41
N ASP A 204 20.13 -6.55 -5.43
CA ASP A 204 21.52 -6.88 -5.70
C ASP A 204 22.27 -7.41 -4.46
N PHE A 205 21.73 -7.26 -3.25
CA PHE A 205 22.39 -7.71 -2.02
C PHE A 205 22.21 -9.23 -1.80
N PRO A 206 23.27 -9.98 -1.45
CA PRO A 206 23.16 -11.41 -1.16
C PRO A 206 22.35 -11.63 0.12
N LEU A 207 21.46 -12.64 0.13
CA LEU A 207 20.53 -12.88 1.24
C LEU A 207 21.23 -13.01 2.61
N THR A 208 22.39 -13.63 2.62
CA THR A 208 23.21 -13.90 3.81
C THR A 208 24.14 -12.74 4.18
N GLY A 209 24.37 -11.81 3.25
CA GLY A 209 25.34 -10.73 3.41
C GLY A 209 26.78 -11.15 3.12
N TYR A 210 27.70 -10.22 3.39
CA TYR A 210 29.13 -10.40 3.13
C TYR A 210 29.95 -10.70 4.39
N THR A 211 29.40 -10.41 5.56
CA THR A 211 30.09 -10.52 6.85
C THR A 211 29.32 -11.38 7.84
N GLU A 212 30.02 -12.28 8.51
CA GLU A 212 29.53 -13.02 9.67
C GLU A 212 30.20 -12.55 10.96
N LEU A 213 29.56 -12.86 12.08
CA LEU A 213 30.00 -12.51 13.43
C LEU A 213 30.38 -13.78 14.17
N ARG A 214 31.62 -13.85 14.67
CA ARG A 214 32.05 -14.91 15.60
C ARG A 214 32.78 -14.34 16.80
N TYR A 215 32.73 -15.06 17.92
CA TYR A 215 33.56 -14.74 19.08
C TYR A 215 34.96 -15.33 18.87
N ASP A 216 35.98 -14.53 19.14
CA ASP A 216 37.38 -14.94 19.14
C ASP A 216 37.91 -14.99 20.57
N ASP A 217 38.33 -16.17 21.02
CA ASP A 217 38.78 -16.40 22.40
C ASP A 217 40.16 -15.80 22.67
N GLU A 218 41.04 -15.74 21.66
CA GLU A 218 42.37 -15.13 21.81
C GLU A 218 42.27 -13.63 22.07
N LEU A 219 41.39 -12.96 21.33
CA LEU A 219 41.14 -11.52 21.44
C LEU A 219 40.07 -11.18 22.49
N LYS A 220 39.36 -12.19 23.01
CA LYS A 220 38.21 -12.07 23.92
C LYS A 220 37.15 -11.06 23.47
N LYS A 221 36.88 -11.03 22.16
CA LYS A 221 35.95 -10.07 21.55
C LYS A 221 35.21 -10.69 20.37
N ILE A 222 34.11 -10.06 19.97
CA ILE A 222 33.39 -10.41 18.74
C ILE A 222 34.11 -9.79 17.54
N VAL A 223 34.34 -10.59 16.50
CA VAL A 223 35.04 -10.21 15.27
C VAL A 223 34.08 -10.38 14.09
N TYR A 224 34.20 -9.50 13.11
CA TYR A 224 33.51 -9.57 11.83
C TYR A 224 34.43 -10.21 10.79
N GLU A 225 33.99 -11.27 10.15
CA GLU A 225 34.75 -12.02 9.16
C GLU A 225 33.96 -12.18 7.86
N PRO A 226 34.60 -12.41 6.71
CA PRO A 226 33.88 -12.79 5.50
C PRO A 226 33.11 -14.09 5.74
N VAL A 227 31.90 -14.18 5.17
CA VAL A 227 31.03 -15.35 5.39
C VAL A 227 31.62 -16.61 4.75
N GLU A 228 31.70 -17.70 5.52
CA GLU A 228 32.10 -19.02 5.03
C GLU A 228 30.97 -20.03 5.25
N TYR A 229 30.39 -20.54 4.16
CA TYR A 229 29.29 -21.50 4.25
C TYR A 229 29.79 -22.94 4.36
N SER A 230 29.32 -23.67 5.37
CA SER A 230 29.44 -25.13 5.40
C SER A 230 28.54 -25.79 4.34
N GLN A 231 27.37 -25.20 4.10
CA GLN A 231 26.45 -25.57 3.02
C GLN A 231 25.84 -24.30 2.42
N GLU A 232 26.00 -24.12 1.11
CA GLU A 232 25.40 -23.02 0.38
C GLU A 232 23.87 -23.13 0.29
N MET A 233 23.19 -21.99 0.16
CA MET A 233 21.74 -21.97 -0.05
C MET A 233 21.40 -22.60 -1.40
N ARG A 234 20.62 -23.69 -1.37
CA ARG A 234 20.15 -24.37 -2.58
C ARG A 234 19.00 -23.57 -3.22
N SER A 235 19.30 -22.89 -4.32
CA SER A 235 18.29 -22.18 -5.13
C SER A 235 17.49 -23.16 -5.97
N PHE A 236 16.16 -23.13 -5.85
CA PHE A 236 15.27 -23.93 -6.69
C PHE A 236 14.57 -23.04 -7.72
N GLN A 237 14.60 -23.45 -8.98
CA GLN A 237 13.81 -22.82 -10.05
C GLN A 237 12.42 -23.45 -10.07
N LEU A 238 11.45 -22.77 -9.45
CA LEU A 238 10.06 -23.23 -9.34
C LEU A 238 9.15 -22.69 -10.44
N GLU A 239 9.70 -21.89 -11.35
CA GLU A 239 8.94 -21.25 -12.42
C GLU A 239 8.46 -22.28 -13.45
N SER A 240 7.16 -22.26 -13.74
CA SER A 240 6.59 -23.08 -14.80
C SER A 240 6.75 -22.41 -16.16
N PRO A 241 7.07 -23.17 -17.24
CA PRO A 241 7.19 -22.60 -18.58
C PRO A 241 5.84 -22.17 -19.19
N TRP A 242 4.72 -22.60 -18.61
CA TRP A 242 3.37 -22.30 -19.11
C TRP A 242 2.83 -21.00 -18.52
N ASN A 243 2.30 -20.11 -19.35
CA ASN A 243 1.58 -18.93 -18.88
C ASN A 243 0.10 -19.26 -18.63
N TYR A 244 -0.32 -19.21 -17.36
CA TYR A 244 -1.70 -19.45 -16.96
C TYR A 244 -2.60 -18.20 -17.08
N TYR A 245 -2.02 -17.00 -17.04
CA TYR A 245 -2.76 -15.75 -16.99
C TYR A 245 -2.92 -15.12 -18.38
N LYS A 246 -4.06 -15.39 -19.02
CA LYS A 246 -4.37 -14.83 -20.35
C LYS A 246 -4.41 -13.30 -20.39
N ASN A 247 -4.82 -12.64 -19.30
CA ASN A 247 -5.01 -11.19 -19.27
C ASN A 247 -3.73 -10.40 -18.95
N PHE A 248 -2.66 -11.08 -18.52
CA PHE A 248 -1.43 -10.44 -18.02
C PHE A 248 -0.21 -11.00 -18.75
N HIS A 249 -0.22 -10.94 -20.08
CA HIS A 249 0.93 -11.31 -20.92
C HIS A 249 1.44 -10.12 -21.72
N GLU A 250 2.72 -10.13 -22.03
CA GLU A 250 3.34 -9.14 -22.90
C GLU A 250 2.64 -9.15 -24.27
N GLY A 251 2.13 -8.00 -24.69
CA GLY A 251 1.33 -7.89 -25.92
C GLY A 251 -0.17 -8.13 -25.78
N TYR A 252 -0.72 -8.39 -24.57
CA TYR A 252 -2.17 -8.46 -24.37
C TYR A 252 -2.91 -7.20 -24.83
N ASN A 253 -2.31 -6.03 -24.60
CA ASN A 253 -2.86 -4.74 -25.02
C ASN A 253 -2.56 -4.40 -26.48
N CYS A 254 -1.78 -5.22 -27.19
CA CYS A 254 -1.53 -5.01 -28.62
C CYS A 254 -2.79 -5.36 -29.42
N PRO A 255 -3.12 -4.61 -30.47
CA PRO A 255 -4.24 -4.97 -31.34
C PRO A 255 -4.02 -6.37 -31.92
N LYS A 256 -5.06 -7.22 -31.88
CA LYS A 256 -5.00 -8.56 -32.47
C LYS A 256 -4.63 -8.43 -33.95
N PRO A 257 -3.69 -9.25 -34.48
CA PRO A 257 -3.39 -9.25 -35.90
C PRO A 257 -4.65 -9.57 -36.71
N PRO A 258 -4.81 -8.98 -37.91
CA PRO A 258 -5.96 -9.26 -38.77
C PRO A 258 -6.02 -10.76 -39.07
N GLN A 259 -7.19 -11.37 -38.86
CA GLN A 259 -7.39 -12.78 -39.19
C GLN A 259 -7.33 -12.93 -40.71
N THR A 260 -6.29 -13.58 -41.22
CA THR A 260 -6.22 -13.93 -42.64
C THR A 260 -7.38 -14.86 -42.96
N GLN A 261 -8.37 -14.37 -43.70
CA GLN A 261 -9.45 -15.20 -44.24
C GLN A 261 -8.80 -16.19 -45.21
N LYS A 262 -8.87 -17.48 -44.86
CA LYS A 262 -8.49 -18.59 -45.75
C LYS A 262 -9.66 -18.94 -46.66
#